data_AF-A0A4Y2QR11-F1
#
_entry.id   AF-A0A4Y2QR11-F1
#
_cell.length_a   1.000
_cell.length_b   1.000
_cell.length_c   1.000
_cell.angle_alpha   90.00
_cell.angle_beta   90.00
_cell.angle_gamma   90.00
#
_symmetry.space_group_name_H-M   'P 1'
#
loop_
_entity.id
_entity.type
_entity.pdbx_description
1 polymer ?
#
loop_
_entity_poly.entity_id
_entity_poly.type
_entity_poly.pdbx_seq_one_letter_code
_entity_poly.pdbx_strand_id
1 'polypeptide(L)'
;MAYLFVVILSSLLRCSLVHQKRNIRPLIDGLKQKKFQLKHRTKRKRFSFSYLILLLIITSPVLLATLYTYLSYGEEEVAEFFTFGYNITTESGKSCVCFFGSYMHYVVFMEYPCVIALSMCLIINRCGMILHQYNMNLNSIQLYDFPTKGVDLLKDYDLIFDTVRLLKTTLSTPLFIIFLSSSLQLYITIYNILIESVPPYYMLELITNTCTGFSILISLTLLSSRISEQLHEIQMTSQKLSNLIHQHHLNIFCGKRTLFLLERIENRDVIHLSACGMVDLKRRFLMSVFGTLVTYGLLVVNLE
;
A
#
# COMPACT_ATOMS: atom_id res chain seq x y z
N MET A 1 4.77 8.16 -25.68
CA MET A 1 3.40 8.31 -25.11
C MET A 1 3.25 7.68 -23.72
N ALA A 2 3.70 6.44 -23.50
CA ALA A 2 3.57 5.76 -22.21
C ALA A 2 4.22 6.52 -21.01
N TYR A 3 5.43 7.04 -21.19
CA TYR A 3 6.12 7.86 -20.16
C TYR A 3 5.34 9.12 -19.77
N LEU A 4 4.72 9.81 -20.73
CA LEU A 4 3.87 10.98 -20.48
C LEU A 4 2.69 10.63 -19.58
N PHE A 5 2.08 9.46 -19.80
CA PHE A 5 0.97 8.98 -18.99
C PHE A 5 1.40 8.66 -17.55
N VAL A 6 2.58 8.06 -17.36
CA VAL A 6 3.15 7.80 -16.02
C VAL A 6 3.47 9.11 -15.29
N VAL A 7 4.00 10.13 -15.98
CA VAL A 7 4.25 11.46 -15.40
C VAL A 7 2.94 12.14 -14.96
N ILE A 8 1.89 12.05 -15.78
CA ILE A 8 0.56 12.57 -15.44
C ILE A 8 0.02 11.84 -14.20
N LEU A 9 0.13 10.52 -14.14
CA LEU A 9 -0.31 9.73 -12.98
C LEU A 9 0.48 10.07 -11.71
N SER A 10 1.80 10.24 -11.79
CA SER A 10 2.63 10.65 -10.66
C SER A 10 2.25 12.06 -10.16
N SER A 11 1.93 12.97 -11.07
CA SER A 11 1.43 14.32 -10.75
C SER A 11 0.05 14.28 -10.12
N LEU A 12 -0.86 13.46 -10.64
CA LEU A 12 -2.20 13.24 -10.06
C LEU A 12 -2.11 12.60 -8.67
N LEU A 13 -1.17 11.68 -8.46
CA LEU A 13 -0.91 11.07 -7.15
C LEU A 13 -0.50 12.15 -6.14
N ARG A 14 0.40 13.06 -6.53
CA ARG A 14 0.81 14.20 -5.71
C ARG A 14 -0.38 15.10 -5.37
N CYS A 15 -1.17 15.49 -6.37
CA CYS A 15 -2.35 16.33 -6.17
C CYS A 15 -3.39 15.65 -5.26
N SER A 16 -3.61 14.34 -5.43
CA SER A 16 -4.51 13.56 -4.58
C SER A 16 -4.06 13.55 -3.13
N LEU A 17 -2.77 13.33 -2.86
CA LEU A 17 -2.21 13.36 -1.51
C LEU A 17 -2.29 14.76 -0.87
N VAL A 18 -2.05 15.82 -1.64
CA VAL A 18 -2.20 17.20 -1.15
C VAL A 18 -3.65 17.48 -0.79
N HIS A 19 -4.60 17.06 -1.62
CA HIS A 19 -6.02 17.21 -1.34
C HIS A 19 -6.45 16.43 -0.08
N GLN A 20 -5.94 15.21 0.08
CA GLN A 20 -6.23 14.35 1.23
C GLN A 20 -5.48 14.75 2.51
N LYS A 21 -4.54 15.70 2.46
CA LYS A 21 -3.75 16.16 3.62
C LYS A 21 -4.62 16.58 4.81
N ARG A 22 -5.80 17.17 4.54
CA ARG A 22 -6.77 17.59 5.56
C ARG A 22 -7.35 16.40 6.34
N ASN A 23 -7.53 15.25 5.69
CA ASN A 23 -8.07 14.03 6.28
C ASN A 23 -6.98 13.13 6.88
N ILE A 24 -5.76 13.21 6.36
CA ILE A 24 -4.60 12.45 6.87
C ILE A 24 -4.21 12.91 8.30
N ARG A 25 -4.28 14.21 8.60
CA ARG A 25 -3.98 14.72 9.95
C ARG A 25 -4.86 14.11 11.05
N PRO A 26 -6.20 14.20 11.01
CA PRO A 26 -7.05 13.61 12.03
C PRO A 26 -6.93 12.08 12.09
N LEU A 27 -6.66 11.41 10.96
CA LEU A 27 -6.36 9.98 10.92
C LEU A 27 -5.08 9.65 11.72
N ILE A 28 -3.99 10.38 11.47
CA ILE A 28 -2.72 10.19 12.19
C ILE A 28 -2.90 10.49 13.68
N ASP A 29 -3.64 11.54 14.03
CA ASP A 29 -3.86 11.92 15.41
C ASP A 29 -4.71 10.88 16.16
N GLY A 30 -5.77 10.34 15.52
CA GLY A 30 -6.54 9.21 16.05
C GLY A 30 -5.69 7.95 16.26
N LEU A 31 -4.80 7.64 15.30
CA LEU A 31 -3.85 6.53 15.42
C LEU A 31 -2.80 6.75 16.51
N LYS A 32 -2.37 8.00 16.75
CA LYS A 32 -1.40 8.38 17.81
C LYS A 32 -2.03 8.34 19.20
N GLN A 33 -3.25 8.85 19.36
CA GLN A 33 -3.98 8.81 20.62
C GLN A 33 -4.17 7.36 21.09
N LYS A 34 -4.55 6.46 20.18
CA LYS A 34 -4.67 5.03 20.48
C LYS A 34 -3.31 4.34 20.69
N LYS A 35 -2.22 4.81 20.06
CA LYS A 35 -0.85 4.31 20.32
C LYS A 35 -0.42 4.48 21.78
N PHE A 36 -0.94 5.48 22.50
CA PHE A 36 -0.65 5.71 23.92
C PHE A 36 -1.35 4.70 24.84
N GLN A 37 -2.59 4.33 24.56
CA GLN A 37 -3.31 3.29 25.29
C GLN A 37 -2.72 1.88 25.06
N LEU A 38 -2.15 1.64 23.87
CA LEU A 38 -1.64 0.33 23.44
C LEU A 38 -0.15 0.10 23.78
N LYS A 39 0.49 0.94 24.60
CA LYS A 39 1.96 0.97 24.79
C LYS A 39 2.54 -0.26 25.51
N HIS A 40 1.72 -1.15 26.07
CA HIS A 40 2.18 -2.16 27.02
C HIS A 40 2.79 -3.47 26.42
N ARG A 41 2.74 -3.73 25.11
CA ARG A 41 3.19 -5.06 24.60
C ARG A 41 3.97 -5.14 23.28
N THR A 42 4.10 -4.07 22.50
CA THR A 42 4.77 -4.16 21.18
C THR A 42 5.61 -2.93 20.87
N LYS A 43 6.94 -2.95 21.10
CA LYS A 43 7.85 -1.93 20.54
C LYS A 43 9.33 -2.28 20.75
N ARG A 44 10.03 -2.64 19.65
CA ARG A 44 11.31 -2.02 19.24
C ARG A 44 11.74 -2.46 17.83
N LYS A 45 11.60 -3.75 17.50
CA LYS A 45 12.17 -4.34 16.26
C LYS A 45 11.54 -3.86 14.93
N ARG A 46 10.21 -3.67 14.85
CA ARG A 46 9.55 -3.31 13.56
C ARG A 46 9.79 -1.89 13.07
N PHE A 47 9.93 -0.90 13.96
CA PHE A 47 10.24 0.47 13.53
C PHE A 47 11.62 0.52 12.85
N SER A 48 12.59 -0.25 13.34
CA SER A 48 13.92 -0.37 12.72
C SER A 48 13.86 -0.91 11.29
N PHE A 49 12.99 -1.87 11.01
CA PHE A 49 12.87 -2.48 9.67
C PHE A 49 12.30 -1.50 8.63
N SER A 50 11.30 -0.69 8.99
CA SER A 50 10.75 0.32 8.09
C SER A 50 11.75 1.43 7.75
N TYR A 51 12.61 1.82 8.69
CA TYR A 51 13.70 2.77 8.43
C TYR A 51 14.78 2.18 7.52
N LEU A 52 15.10 0.89 7.67
CA LEU A 52 16.02 0.20 6.75
C LEU A 52 15.47 0.17 5.32
N ILE A 53 14.17 -0.15 5.15
CA ILE A 53 13.53 -0.12 3.82
C ILE A 53 13.56 1.30 3.24
N LEU A 54 13.25 2.33 4.05
CA LEU A 54 13.29 3.71 3.59
C LEU A 54 14.71 4.12 3.16
N LEU A 55 15.72 3.75 3.94
CA LEU A 55 17.12 4.00 3.59
C LEU A 55 17.47 3.35 2.25
N LEU A 56 17.10 2.07 2.05
CA LEU A 56 17.31 1.37 0.80
C LEU A 56 16.66 2.08 -0.39
N ILE A 57 15.40 2.53 -0.25
CA ILE A 57 14.67 3.26 -1.29
C ILE A 57 15.35 4.59 -1.64
N ILE A 58 15.92 5.30 -0.67
CA ILE A 58 16.59 6.59 -0.91
C ILE A 58 17.98 6.38 -1.53
N THR A 59 18.67 5.29 -1.17
CA THR A 59 20.01 5.00 -1.72
C THR A 59 19.97 4.31 -3.09
N SER A 60 18.87 3.62 -3.43
CA SER A 60 18.77 2.87 -4.68
C SER A 60 18.87 3.70 -5.97
N PRO A 61 18.31 4.93 -6.08
CA PRO A 61 18.42 5.73 -7.30
C PRO A 61 19.86 6.11 -7.64
N VAL A 62 20.69 6.36 -6.63
CA VAL A 62 22.12 6.67 -6.84
C VAL A 62 22.84 5.45 -7.39
N LEU A 63 22.64 4.28 -6.78
CA LEU A 63 23.24 3.03 -7.25
C LEU A 63 22.78 2.67 -8.67
N LEU A 64 21.48 2.79 -8.95
CA LEU A 64 20.93 2.51 -10.27
C LEU A 64 21.41 3.51 -11.31
N ALA A 65 21.50 4.80 -10.99
CA ALA A 65 22.07 5.80 -11.89
C ALA A 65 23.53 5.50 -12.21
N THR A 66 24.36 5.13 -11.22
CA THR A 66 25.75 4.74 -11.48
C THR A 66 25.85 3.52 -12.40
N LEU A 67 25.04 2.49 -12.17
CA LEU A 67 25.00 1.29 -13.00
C LEU A 67 24.50 1.60 -14.42
N TYR A 68 23.45 2.42 -14.54
CA TYR A 68 22.91 2.85 -15.82
C TYR A 68 23.97 3.58 -16.64
N THR A 69 24.68 4.55 -16.04
CA THR A 69 25.76 5.28 -16.72
C THR A 69 26.94 4.42 -17.12
N TYR A 70 27.24 3.39 -16.32
CA TYR A 70 28.31 2.46 -16.63
C TYR A 70 27.91 1.56 -17.82
N LEU A 71 26.66 1.09 -17.86
CA LEU A 71 26.14 0.25 -18.92
C LEU A 71 25.86 1.02 -20.22
N SER A 72 25.59 2.32 -20.14
CA SER A 72 25.39 3.20 -21.29
C SER A 72 26.69 3.85 -21.78
N TYR A 73 27.85 3.46 -21.24
CA TYR A 73 29.13 4.03 -21.64
C TYR A 73 29.45 3.65 -23.08
N GLY A 74 29.56 4.64 -23.96
CA GLY A 74 29.81 4.44 -25.40
C GLY A 74 28.56 4.51 -26.29
N GLU A 75 27.36 4.63 -25.71
CA GLU A 75 26.11 4.78 -26.47
C GLU A 75 25.77 6.28 -26.63
N GLU A 76 25.92 6.83 -27.82
CA GLU A 76 25.74 8.27 -28.06
C GLU A 76 24.26 8.71 -27.95
N GLU A 77 23.33 7.84 -28.34
CA GLU A 77 21.88 8.10 -28.37
C GLU A 77 21.31 8.39 -26.97
N VAL A 78 21.90 7.81 -25.92
CA VAL A 78 21.44 7.97 -24.53
C VAL A 78 21.72 9.37 -23.99
N ALA A 79 22.89 9.93 -24.32
CA ALA A 79 23.24 11.29 -23.92
C ALA A 79 22.34 12.31 -24.62
N GLU A 80 22.07 12.10 -25.92
CA GLU A 80 21.18 12.95 -26.71
C GLU A 80 19.74 12.95 -26.20
N PHE A 81 19.25 11.81 -25.70
CA PHE A 81 17.93 11.73 -25.07
C PHE A 81 17.78 12.67 -23.88
N PHE A 82 18.78 12.70 -22.98
CA PHE A 82 18.73 13.55 -21.78
C PHE A 82 19.01 15.03 -22.07
N THR A 83 19.74 15.33 -23.15
CA THR A 83 20.04 16.71 -23.57
C THR A 83 19.00 17.27 -24.55
N PHE A 84 17.93 16.54 -24.84
CA PHE A 84 16.92 16.90 -25.85
C PHE A 84 17.55 17.20 -27.23
N GLY A 85 18.53 16.39 -27.62
CA GLY A 85 19.24 16.50 -28.91
C GLY A 85 20.36 17.53 -28.93
N TYR A 86 20.74 18.13 -27.78
CA TYR A 86 21.91 19.00 -27.72
C TYR A 86 23.19 18.16 -27.68
N ASN A 87 24.06 18.36 -28.68
CA ASN A 87 25.23 17.53 -28.87
C ASN A 87 26.40 17.98 -27.97
N ILE A 88 26.74 17.16 -26.97
CA ILE A 88 27.85 17.43 -26.04
C ILE A 88 29.10 16.76 -26.59
N THR A 89 30.14 17.54 -26.87
CA THR A 89 31.37 17.04 -27.51
C THR A 89 32.34 16.35 -26.54
N THR A 90 32.21 16.57 -25.23
CA THR A 90 33.12 15.99 -24.22
C THR A 90 32.56 14.70 -23.62
N GLU A 91 33.36 13.62 -23.61
CA GLU A 91 32.96 12.33 -23.03
C GLU A 91 32.59 12.44 -21.54
N SER A 92 33.36 13.22 -20.78
CA SER A 92 33.05 13.50 -19.36
C SER A 92 31.73 14.24 -19.17
N GLY A 93 31.39 15.15 -20.10
CA GLY A 93 30.12 15.85 -20.12
C GLY A 93 28.95 14.91 -20.41
N LYS A 94 29.10 14.01 -21.40
CA LYS A 94 28.10 12.98 -21.72
C LYS A 94 27.82 12.09 -20.50
N SER A 95 28.86 11.57 -19.84
CA SER A 95 28.68 10.73 -18.63
C SER A 95 27.99 11.47 -17.49
N CYS A 96 28.34 12.73 -17.23
CA CYS A 96 27.68 13.54 -16.21
C CYS A 96 26.19 13.74 -16.51
N VAL A 97 25.83 14.07 -17.75
CA VAL A 97 24.42 14.27 -18.12
C VAL A 97 23.64 12.96 -18.02
N CYS A 98 24.21 11.84 -18.49
CA CYS A 98 23.57 10.53 -18.32
C CYS A 98 23.37 10.19 -16.85
N PHE A 99 24.31 10.54 -15.97
CA PHE A 99 24.18 10.31 -14.53
C PHE A 99 23.04 11.13 -13.92
N PHE A 100 23.03 12.44 -14.15
CA PHE A 100 21.97 13.30 -13.60
C PHE A 100 20.61 12.99 -14.21
N GLY A 101 20.55 12.69 -15.51
CA GLY A 101 19.33 12.31 -16.21
C GLY A 101 18.73 11.02 -15.67
N SER A 102 19.53 9.95 -15.59
CA SER A 102 19.11 8.66 -15.02
C SER A 102 18.78 8.76 -13.52
N TYR A 103 19.55 9.53 -12.75
CA TYR A 103 19.24 9.79 -11.34
C TYR A 103 17.87 10.46 -11.18
N MET A 104 17.61 11.55 -11.91
CA MET A 104 16.32 12.24 -11.86
C MET A 104 15.17 11.33 -12.31
N HIS A 105 15.40 10.49 -13.32
CA HIS A 105 14.45 9.47 -13.73
C HIS A 105 14.12 8.51 -12.57
N TYR A 106 15.12 7.88 -11.95
CA TYR A 106 14.88 6.94 -10.85
C TYR A 106 14.27 7.61 -9.61
N VAL A 107 14.61 8.86 -9.31
CA VAL A 107 13.96 9.59 -8.21
C VAL A 107 12.45 9.76 -8.47
N VAL A 108 12.06 10.13 -9.70
CA VAL A 108 10.66 10.40 -10.04
C VAL A 108 9.84 9.12 -10.20
N PHE A 109 10.39 8.10 -10.88
CA PHE A 109 9.63 6.91 -11.26
C PHE A 109 9.78 5.73 -10.30
N MET A 110 10.86 5.68 -9.50
CA MET A 110 11.10 4.62 -8.51
C MET A 110 10.95 5.16 -7.08
N GLU A 111 11.80 6.11 -6.67
CA GLU A 111 11.87 6.55 -5.27
C GLU A 111 10.53 7.11 -4.79
N TYR A 112 9.97 8.05 -5.54
CA TYR A 112 8.75 8.76 -5.13
C TYR A 112 7.53 7.83 -4.98
N PRO A 113 7.17 6.97 -5.96
CA PRO A 113 6.10 5.98 -5.77
C PRO A 113 6.38 5.00 -4.63
N CYS A 114 7.63 4.54 -4.47
CA CYS A 114 7.99 3.62 -3.39
C CYS A 114 7.86 4.25 -2.00
N VAL A 115 8.28 5.51 -1.83
CA VAL A 115 8.11 6.25 -0.56
C VAL A 115 6.63 6.43 -0.24
N ILE A 116 5.81 6.78 -1.24
CA ILE A 116 4.36 6.90 -1.06
C ILE A 116 3.77 5.54 -0.67
N ALA A 117 4.05 4.48 -1.44
CA ALA A 117 3.55 3.14 -1.15
C ALA A 117 3.94 2.69 0.27
N LEU A 118 5.20 2.91 0.67
CA LEU A 118 5.68 2.59 2.02
C LEU A 118 4.90 3.38 3.08
N SER A 119 4.67 4.68 2.88
CA SER A 119 3.90 5.51 3.81
C SER A 119 2.46 4.99 3.97
N MET A 120 1.81 4.61 2.87
CA MET A 120 0.47 4.02 2.89
C MET A 120 0.46 2.67 3.60
N CYS A 121 1.42 1.80 3.26
CA CYS A 121 1.64 0.51 3.91
C CYS A 121 1.78 0.66 5.44
N LEU A 122 2.53 1.67 5.91
CA LEU A 122 2.70 1.94 7.34
C LEU A 122 1.39 2.33 8.01
N ILE A 123 0.59 3.19 7.39
CA ILE A 123 -0.72 3.62 7.92
C ILE A 123 -1.69 2.43 7.96
N ILE A 124 -1.80 1.68 6.87
CA ILE A 124 -2.67 0.49 6.75
C ILE A 124 -2.27 -0.55 7.79
N ASN A 125 -0.98 -0.89 7.87
CA ASN A 125 -0.47 -1.86 8.84
C ASN A 125 -0.69 -1.38 10.29
N ARG A 126 -0.57 -0.08 10.56
CA ARG A 126 -0.86 0.47 11.89
C ARG A 126 -2.32 0.28 12.26
N CYS A 127 -3.23 0.53 11.34
CA CYS A 127 -4.66 0.29 11.53
C CYS A 127 -4.95 -1.20 11.77
N GLY A 128 -4.33 -2.08 10.97
CA GLY A 128 -4.49 -3.52 11.15
C GLY A 128 -3.93 -4.04 12.48
N MET A 129 -2.85 -3.46 13.00
CA MET A 129 -2.38 -3.82 14.35
C MET A 129 -3.37 -3.42 15.44
N ILE A 130 -4.05 -2.28 15.30
CA ILE A 130 -5.07 -1.83 16.26
C ILE A 130 -6.26 -2.78 16.25
N LEU A 131 -6.73 -3.19 15.06
CA LEU A 131 -7.81 -4.18 14.91
C LEU A 131 -7.42 -5.53 15.51
N HIS A 132 -6.23 -6.04 15.22
CA HIS A 132 -5.77 -7.30 15.79
C HIS A 132 -5.69 -7.27 17.31
N GLN A 133 -5.18 -6.17 17.87
CA GLN A 133 -5.09 -6.02 19.32
C GLN A 133 -6.47 -5.91 19.96
N TYR A 134 -7.40 -5.22 19.31
CA TYR A 134 -8.80 -5.22 19.73
C TYR A 134 -9.39 -6.63 19.74
N ASN A 135 -9.16 -7.42 18.69
CA ASN A 135 -9.62 -8.80 18.62
C ASN A 135 -9.03 -9.68 19.75
N MET A 136 -7.75 -9.50 20.06
CA MET A 136 -7.10 -10.20 21.18
C MET A 136 -7.70 -9.79 22.52
N ASN A 137 -7.97 -8.49 22.72
CA ASN A 137 -8.60 -8.00 23.94
C ASN A 137 -10.01 -8.57 24.09
N LEU A 138 -10.81 -8.57 23.01
CA LEU A 138 -12.16 -9.13 22.98
C LEU A 138 -12.14 -10.63 23.34
N ASN A 139 -11.22 -11.40 22.76
CA ASN A 139 -11.05 -12.82 23.07
C ASN A 139 -10.57 -13.10 24.50
N SER A 140 -9.86 -12.16 25.13
CA SER A 140 -9.32 -12.33 26.49
C SER A 140 -10.30 -12.01 27.61
N ILE A 141 -11.46 -11.42 27.30
CA ILE A 141 -12.46 -11.09 28.31
C ILE A 141 -13.12 -12.37 28.82
N GLN A 142 -13.07 -12.57 30.13
CA GLN A 142 -13.84 -13.62 30.79
C GLN A 142 -15.33 -13.24 30.77
N LEU A 143 -16.21 -14.23 30.55
CA LEU A 143 -17.67 -14.04 30.44
C LEU A 143 -18.27 -13.22 31.59
N TYR A 144 -17.77 -13.39 32.82
CA TYR A 144 -18.25 -12.69 34.01
C TYR A 144 -17.79 -11.22 34.11
N ASP A 145 -16.69 -10.86 33.44
CA ASP A 145 -16.15 -9.48 33.40
C ASP A 145 -16.75 -8.64 32.26
N PHE A 146 -17.49 -9.28 31.35
CA PHE A 146 -18.07 -8.64 30.18
C PHE A 146 -19.08 -7.52 30.49
N PRO A 147 -19.94 -7.60 31.53
CA PRO A 147 -20.89 -6.53 31.85
C PRO A 147 -20.22 -5.21 32.26
N THR A 148 -19.06 -5.28 32.92
CA THR A 148 -18.35 -4.10 33.46
C THR A 148 -17.36 -3.52 32.45
N LYS A 149 -16.60 -4.37 31.75
CA LYS A 149 -15.56 -3.94 30.78
C LYS A 149 -16.06 -3.88 29.34
N GLY A 150 -17.19 -4.54 29.03
CA GLY A 150 -17.70 -4.67 27.67
C GLY A 150 -18.18 -3.34 27.07
N VAL A 151 -18.86 -2.49 27.84
CA VAL A 151 -19.41 -1.22 27.32
C VAL A 151 -18.30 -0.32 26.76
N ASP A 152 -17.20 -0.19 27.48
CA ASP A 152 -16.10 0.68 27.06
C ASP A 152 -15.34 0.08 25.87
N LEU A 153 -15.13 -1.25 25.87
CA LEU A 153 -14.56 -1.95 24.73
C LEU A 153 -15.43 -1.81 23.47
N LEU A 154 -16.74 -1.93 23.60
CA LEU A 154 -17.70 -1.77 22.50
C LEU A 154 -17.73 -0.33 21.95
N LYS A 155 -17.60 0.69 22.82
CA LYS A 155 -17.42 2.09 22.37
C LYS A 155 -16.09 2.30 21.65
N ASP A 156 -15.02 1.66 22.12
CA ASP A 156 -13.72 1.73 21.46
C ASP A 156 -13.77 1.14 20.05
N TYR A 157 -14.59 0.10 19.83
CA TYR A 157 -14.84 -0.46 18.49
C TYR A 157 -15.49 0.53 17.55
N ASP A 158 -16.54 1.25 17.96
CA ASP A 158 -17.18 2.26 17.11
C ASP A 158 -16.14 3.30 16.63
N LEU A 159 -15.27 3.75 17.54
CA LEU A 159 -14.16 4.65 17.19
C LEU A 159 -13.12 4.00 16.26
N ILE A 160 -12.79 2.72 16.44
CA ILE A 160 -11.87 1.99 15.52
C ILE A 160 -12.51 1.89 14.14
N PHE A 161 -13.79 1.53 14.08
CA PHE A 161 -14.54 1.39 12.84
C PHE A 161 -14.60 2.70 12.08
N ASP A 162 -14.88 3.81 12.77
CA ASP A 162 -14.87 5.15 12.15
C ASP A 162 -13.48 5.52 11.63
N THR A 163 -12.42 5.12 12.36
CA THR A 163 -11.02 5.30 11.90
C THR A 163 -10.75 4.49 10.63
N VAL A 164 -11.22 3.25 10.54
CA VAL A 164 -11.07 2.40 9.33
C VAL A 164 -11.89 2.97 8.16
N ARG A 165 -13.07 3.52 8.42
CA ARG A 165 -13.89 4.19 7.40
C ARG A 165 -13.20 5.45 6.88
N LEU A 166 -12.61 6.25 7.78
CA LEU A 166 -11.80 7.42 7.40
C LEU A 166 -10.56 6.99 6.60
N LEU A 167 -9.89 5.90 7.01
CA LEU A 167 -8.77 5.31 6.27
C LEU A 167 -9.19 4.94 4.85
N LYS A 168 -10.30 4.22 4.68
CA LYS A 168 -10.82 3.82 3.37
C LYS A 168 -11.05 5.04 2.47
N THR A 169 -11.81 6.02 2.96
CA THR A 169 -12.16 7.21 2.17
C THR A 169 -10.94 8.06 1.81
N THR A 170 -9.98 8.20 2.73
CA THR A 170 -8.76 8.98 2.52
C THR A 170 -7.82 8.30 1.53
N LEU A 171 -7.67 6.97 1.63
CA LEU A 171 -6.72 6.22 0.83
C LEU A 171 -7.28 5.74 -0.53
N SER A 172 -8.58 5.79 -0.74
CA SER A 172 -9.21 5.18 -1.92
C SER A 172 -8.68 5.71 -3.25
N THR A 173 -8.59 7.04 -3.40
CA THR A 173 -8.07 7.69 -4.60
C THR A 173 -6.57 7.48 -4.81
N PRO A 174 -5.69 7.73 -3.82
CA PRO A 174 -4.26 7.52 -4.02
C PRO A 174 -3.89 6.04 -4.21
N LEU A 175 -4.62 5.10 -3.60
CA LEU A 175 -4.46 3.67 -3.88
C LEU A 175 -4.81 3.35 -5.33
N PHE A 176 -5.89 3.91 -5.87
CA PHE A 176 -6.24 3.70 -7.27
C PHE A 176 -5.16 4.19 -8.23
N ILE A 177 -4.66 5.42 -8.02
CA ILE A 177 -3.63 6.01 -8.89
C ILE A 177 -2.33 5.20 -8.82
N ILE A 178 -1.91 4.78 -7.62
CA ILE A 178 -0.66 4.03 -7.47
C ILE A 178 -0.78 2.62 -8.08
N PHE A 179 -1.91 1.94 -7.91
CA PHE A 179 -2.14 0.64 -8.55
C PHE A 179 -2.17 0.76 -10.07
N LEU A 180 -2.86 1.77 -10.61
CA LEU A 180 -2.89 2.01 -12.05
C LEU A 180 -1.48 2.28 -12.59
N SER A 181 -0.70 3.11 -11.91
CA SER A 181 0.68 3.40 -12.28
C SER A 181 1.54 2.13 -12.28
N SER A 182 1.46 1.30 -11.23
CA SER A 182 2.22 0.06 -11.12
C SER A 182 1.79 -0.98 -12.17
N SER A 183 0.50 -1.10 -12.45
CA SER A 183 -0.01 -2.00 -13.50
C SER A 183 0.44 -1.58 -14.89
N LEU A 184 0.44 -0.27 -15.18
CA LEU A 184 0.93 0.25 -16.45
C LEU A 184 2.44 0.05 -16.62
N GLN A 185 3.24 0.27 -15.58
CA GLN A 185 4.67 -0.02 -15.59
C GLN A 185 4.93 -1.50 -15.91
N LEU A 186 4.21 -2.42 -15.27
CA LEU A 186 4.33 -3.85 -15.56
C LEU A 186 3.93 -4.20 -16.99
N TYR A 187 2.86 -3.59 -17.50
CA TYR A 187 2.42 -3.80 -18.87
C TYR A 187 3.45 -3.31 -19.90
N ILE A 188 4.03 -2.12 -19.70
CA ILE A 188 5.08 -1.57 -20.55
C ILE A 188 6.30 -2.49 -20.54
N THR A 189 6.69 -3.01 -19.36
CA THR A 189 7.83 -3.92 -19.29
C THR A 189 7.57 -5.22 -20.05
N ILE A 190 6.39 -5.82 -19.87
CA ILE A 190 6.03 -7.05 -20.61
C ILE A 190 6.05 -6.79 -22.11
N TYR A 191 5.49 -5.68 -22.57
CA TYR A 191 5.49 -5.29 -23.99
C TYR A 191 6.93 -5.18 -24.54
N ASN A 192 7.82 -4.45 -23.86
CA ASN A 192 9.18 -4.25 -24.32
C ASN A 192 10.03 -5.54 -24.31
N ILE A 193 9.83 -6.42 -23.32
CA ILE A 193 10.55 -7.71 -23.25
C ILE A 193 10.13 -8.65 -24.39
N LEU A 194 8.88 -8.59 -24.82
CA LEU A 194 8.33 -9.51 -25.80
C LEU A 194 8.65 -9.14 -27.25
N ILE A 195 8.80 -7.84 -27.55
CA ILE A 195 8.88 -7.34 -28.93
C ILE A 195 10.32 -7.05 -29.37
N GLU A 196 11.18 -6.54 -28.48
CA GLU A 196 12.48 -6.01 -28.87
C GLU A 196 13.65 -6.77 -28.26
N SER A 197 14.77 -6.85 -28.99
CA SER A 197 16.07 -7.17 -28.41
C SER A 197 16.55 -5.98 -27.57
N VAL A 198 16.23 -6.01 -26.28
CA VAL A 198 16.47 -4.90 -25.34
C VAL A 198 17.96 -4.74 -25.04
N PRO A 199 18.57 -3.55 -25.23
CA PRO A 199 19.97 -3.32 -24.86
C PRO A 199 20.19 -3.39 -23.33
N PRO A 200 21.42 -3.67 -22.87
CA PRO A 200 21.69 -3.95 -21.45
C PRO A 200 21.33 -2.82 -20.48
N TYR A 201 21.52 -1.56 -20.87
CA TYR A 201 21.17 -0.40 -20.04
C TYR A 201 19.65 -0.25 -19.88
N TYR A 202 18.87 -0.60 -20.92
CA TYR A 202 17.42 -0.54 -20.88
C TYR A 202 16.82 -1.74 -20.13
N MET A 203 17.48 -2.91 -20.18
CA MET A 203 17.15 -4.05 -19.32
C MET A 203 17.17 -3.70 -17.83
N LEU A 204 18.13 -2.88 -17.39
CA LEU A 204 18.20 -2.41 -16.00
C LEU A 204 16.93 -1.62 -15.63
N GLU A 205 16.48 -0.72 -16.49
CA GLU A 205 15.24 0.04 -16.30
C GLU A 205 14.02 -0.88 -16.21
N LEU A 206 13.89 -1.83 -17.14
CA LEU A 206 12.79 -2.80 -17.15
C LEU A 206 12.73 -3.65 -15.87
N ILE A 207 13.88 -4.14 -15.40
CA ILE A 207 13.98 -4.90 -14.15
C ILE A 207 13.52 -4.03 -12.97
N THR A 208 14.01 -2.79 -12.89
CA THR A 208 13.65 -1.89 -11.77
C THR A 208 12.16 -1.56 -11.75
N ASN A 209 11.56 -1.23 -12.90
CA ASN A 209 10.13 -0.96 -13.06
C ASN A 209 9.26 -2.17 -12.71
N THR A 210 9.74 -3.37 -13.04
CA THR A 210 9.06 -4.63 -12.71
C THR A 210 9.09 -4.89 -11.22
N CYS A 211 10.27 -4.78 -10.60
CA CYS A 211 10.43 -4.99 -9.16
C CYS A 211 9.62 -3.98 -8.35
N THR A 212 9.60 -2.71 -8.74
CA THR A 212 8.83 -1.65 -8.07
C THR A 212 7.33 -1.88 -8.22
N GLY A 213 6.86 -2.12 -9.45
CA GLY A 213 5.45 -2.41 -9.75
C GLY A 213 4.92 -3.57 -8.92
N PHE A 214 5.60 -4.72 -8.92
CA PHE A 214 5.19 -5.87 -8.12
C PHE A 214 5.28 -5.62 -6.61
N SER A 215 6.34 -4.97 -6.14
CA SER A 215 6.52 -4.69 -4.70
C SER A 215 5.38 -3.83 -4.17
N ILE A 216 4.97 -2.80 -4.92
CA ILE A 216 3.85 -1.93 -4.57
C ILE A 216 2.54 -2.72 -4.58
N LEU A 217 2.27 -3.44 -5.66
CA LEU A 217 1.04 -4.23 -5.84
C LEU A 217 0.84 -5.25 -4.70
N ILE A 218 1.86 -6.07 -4.45
CA ILE A 218 1.83 -7.13 -3.44
C ILE A 218 1.70 -6.53 -2.05
N SER A 219 2.56 -5.56 -1.69
CA SER A 219 2.60 -5.01 -0.34
C SER A 219 1.30 -4.32 0.05
N LEU A 220 0.76 -3.47 -0.83
CA LEU A 220 -0.48 -2.74 -0.56
C LEU A 220 -1.67 -3.69 -0.52
N THR A 221 -1.75 -4.67 -1.43
CA THR A 221 -2.90 -5.58 -1.46
C THR A 221 -2.91 -6.51 -0.24
N LEU A 222 -1.78 -7.07 0.15
CA LEU A 222 -1.68 -7.95 1.33
C LEU A 222 -1.99 -7.20 2.63
N LEU A 223 -1.46 -5.99 2.79
CA LEU A 223 -1.74 -5.19 3.98
C LEU A 223 -3.19 -4.70 4.02
N SER A 224 -3.76 -4.36 2.87
CA SER A 224 -5.15 -3.94 2.76
C SER A 224 -6.13 -5.08 3.06
N SER A 225 -5.86 -6.29 2.53
CA SER A 225 -6.73 -7.45 2.76
C SER A 225 -6.78 -7.84 4.24
N ARG A 226 -5.65 -7.69 4.94
CA ARG A 226 -5.53 -7.95 6.38
C ARG A 226 -6.51 -7.13 7.22
N ILE A 227 -6.83 -5.90 6.81
CA ILE A 227 -7.83 -5.08 7.53
C ILE A 227 -9.20 -5.74 7.49
N SER A 228 -9.65 -6.17 6.31
CA SER A 228 -10.95 -6.85 6.18
C SER A 228 -10.97 -8.21 6.87
N GLU A 229 -9.86 -8.96 6.82
CA GLU A 229 -9.73 -10.23 7.54
C GLU A 229 -9.88 -10.03 9.05
N GLN A 230 -9.22 -9.01 9.61
CA GLN A 230 -9.29 -8.72 11.05
C GLN A 230 -10.66 -8.19 11.48
N LEU A 231 -11.33 -7.37 10.66
CA LEU A 231 -12.70 -6.96 10.94
C LEU A 231 -13.66 -8.16 10.97
N HIS A 232 -13.48 -9.09 10.03
CA HIS A 232 -14.27 -10.31 9.99
C HIS A 232 -13.99 -11.21 11.21
N GLU A 233 -12.73 -11.37 11.62
CA GLU A 233 -12.40 -12.09 12.86
C GLU A 233 -13.06 -11.47 14.10
N ILE A 234 -13.14 -10.14 14.18
CA ILE A 234 -13.82 -9.44 15.29
C ILE A 234 -15.31 -9.76 15.28
N GLN A 235 -15.97 -9.77 14.12
CA GLN A 235 -17.38 -10.16 14.00
C GLN A 235 -17.61 -11.59 14.46
N MET A 236 -16.79 -12.53 14.00
CA MET A 236 -16.89 -13.94 14.40
C MET A 236 -16.68 -14.11 15.91
N THR A 237 -15.74 -13.37 16.49
CA THR A 237 -15.49 -13.37 17.94
C THR A 237 -16.67 -12.78 18.72
N SER A 238 -17.26 -11.69 18.21
CA SER A 238 -18.46 -11.05 18.76
C SER A 238 -19.65 -12.01 18.76
N GLN A 239 -19.89 -12.69 17.65
CA GLN A 239 -20.95 -13.68 17.50
C GLN A 239 -20.75 -14.87 18.44
N LYS A 240 -19.53 -15.39 18.56
CA LYS A 240 -19.20 -16.44 19.53
C LYS A 240 -19.51 -16.02 20.96
N LEU A 241 -19.18 -14.78 21.32
CA LEU A 241 -19.45 -14.24 22.64
C LEU A 241 -20.95 -14.07 22.90
N SER A 242 -21.69 -13.58 21.92
CA SER A 242 -23.16 -13.47 21.96
C SER A 242 -23.81 -14.83 22.23
N ASN A 243 -23.38 -15.86 21.49
CA ASN A 243 -23.86 -17.23 21.68
C ASN A 243 -23.55 -17.78 23.07
N LEU A 244 -22.37 -17.51 23.62
CA LEU A 244 -22.00 -17.95 24.97
C LEU A 244 -22.84 -17.27 26.05
N ILE A 245 -23.11 -15.97 25.92
CA ILE A 245 -23.97 -15.21 26.84
C ILE A 245 -25.40 -15.79 26.82
N HIS A 246 -25.91 -16.12 25.63
CA HIS A 246 -27.24 -16.71 25.49
C HIS A 246 -27.31 -18.12 26.10
N GLN A 247 -26.32 -18.98 25.82
CA GLN A 247 -26.25 -20.34 26.36
C GLN A 247 -26.16 -20.38 27.89
N HIS A 248 -25.49 -19.41 28.51
CA HIS A 248 -25.32 -19.36 29.97
C HIS A 248 -26.41 -18.53 30.67
N HIS A 249 -27.47 -18.12 29.97
CA HIS A 249 -28.53 -17.25 30.49
C HIS A 249 -28.02 -15.95 31.15
N LEU A 250 -26.83 -15.48 30.76
CA LEU A 250 -26.19 -14.28 31.30
C LEU A 250 -26.83 -12.99 30.78
N ASN A 251 -27.86 -13.08 29.95
CA ASN A 251 -28.64 -11.95 29.43
C ASN A 251 -29.23 -11.04 30.53
N ILE A 252 -29.49 -11.58 31.72
CA ILE A 252 -30.00 -10.79 32.86
C ILE A 252 -28.88 -9.97 33.50
N PHE A 253 -27.64 -10.49 33.49
CA PHE A 253 -26.45 -9.83 34.03
C PHE A 253 -25.79 -8.87 33.02
N CYS A 254 -25.83 -9.22 31.73
CA CYS A 254 -25.43 -8.32 30.65
C CYS A 254 -26.54 -7.30 30.40
N GLY A 255 -26.36 -6.06 30.87
CA GLY A 255 -27.35 -5.01 30.65
C GLY A 255 -27.73 -4.85 29.17
N LYS A 256 -29.00 -4.50 28.88
CA LYS A 256 -29.55 -4.39 27.51
C LYS A 256 -28.65 -3.59 26.53
N ARG A 257 -27.92 -2.60 27.04
CA ARG A 257 -27.00 -1.76 26.26
C ARG A 257 -25.78 -2.52 25.74
N THR A 258 -25.20 -3.45 26.49
CA THR A 258 -24.04 -4.24 26.01
C THR A 258 -24.47 -5.23 24.94
N LEU A 259 -25.61 -5.90 25.13
CA LEU A 259 -26.19 -6.82 24.16
C LEU A 259 -26.49 -6.10 22.83
N PHE A 260 -27.13 -4.93 22.89
CA PHE A 260 -27.40 -4.12 21.70
C PHE A 260 -26.13 -3.72 20.94
N LEU A 261 -25.08 -3.31 21.66
CA LEU A 261 -23.81 -2.95 21.03
C LEU A 261 -23.12 -4.18 20.40
N LEU A 262 -23.22 -5.35 21.02
CA LEU A 262 -22.64 -6.59 20.50
C LEU A 262 -23.34 -7.05 19.22
N GLU A 263 -24.67 -7.01 19.22
CA GLU A 263 -25.50 -7.26 18.04
C GLU A 263 -25.19 -6.26 16.91
N ARG A 264 -24.92 -5.00 17.25
CA ARG A 264 -24.49 -3.99 16.28
C ARG A 264 -23.14 -4.32 15.64
N ILE A 265 -22.20 -4.94 16.36
CA ILE A 265 -20.91 -5.37 15.78
C ILE A 265 -21.14 -6.55 14.83
N GLU A 266 -21.98 -7.52 15.24
CA GLU A 266 -22.32 -8.69 14.43
C GLU A 266 -22.97 -8.30 13.11
N ASN A 267 -23.90 -7.34 13.14
CA ASN A 267 -24.67 -6.91 11.98
C ASN A 267 -23.99 -5.81 11.13
N ARG A 268 -22.80 -5.33 11.50
CA ARG A 268 -22.09 -4.32 10.69
C ARG A 268 -21.43 -4.97 9.48
N ASP A 269 -21.42 -4.28 8.33
CA ASP A 269 -20.70 -4.76 7.15
C ASP A 269 -19.18 -4.70 7.33
N VAL A 270 -18.47 -5.71 6.80
CA VAL A 270 -17.00 -5.72 6.75
C VAL A 270 -16.53 -4.65 5.77
N ILE A 271 -15.78 -3.67 6.29
CA ILE A 271 -15.17 -2.66 5.43
C ILE A 271 -13.98 -3.27 4.69
N HIS A 272 -14.11 -3.38 3.37
CA HIS A 272 -12.98 -3.58 2.47
C HIS A 272 -12.37 -2.25 2.06
N LEU A 273 -11.03 -2.15 2.11
CA LEU A 273 -10.29 -1.08 1.45
C LEU A 273 -10.52 -1.22 -0.06
N SER A 274 -10.96 -0.15 -0.70
CA SER A 274 -11.24 -0.13 -2.13
C SER A 274 -10.48 0.98 -2.83
N ALA A 275 -10.01 0.70 -4.04
CA ALA A 275 -9.38 1.65 -4.93
C ALA A 275 -10.48 2.36 -5.75
N CYS A 276 -10.73 3.62 -5.42
CA CYS A 276 -11.80 4.49 -5.97
C CYS A 276 -13.21 3.86 -6.04
N GLY A 277 -13.51 2.87 -5.19
CA GLY A 277 -14.78 2.12 -5.25
C GLY A 277 -14.92 1.15 -6.42
N MET A 278 -13.93 1.07 -7.32
CA MET A 278 -13.95 0.17 -8.48
C MET A 278 -13.44 -1.23 -8.13
N VAL A 279 -12.43 -1.30 -7.25
CA VAL A 279 -11.74 -2.55 -6.93
C VAL A 279 -11.62 -2.72 -5.42
N ASP A 280 -12.15 -3.81 -4.88
CA ASP A 280 -11.88 -4.23 -3.51
C ASP A 280 -10.53 -4.93 -3.40
N LEU A 281 -9.70 -4.48 -2.47
CA LEU A 281 -8.35 -5.02 -2.24
C LEU A 281 -8.41 -6.31 -1.43
N LYS A 282 -8.77 -7.39 -2.13
CA LYS A 282 -8.77 -8.77 -1.61
C LYS A 282 -7.52 -9.50 -2.09
N ARG A 283 -7.09 -10.57 -1.42
CA ARG A 283 -5.95 -11.39 -1.90
C ARG A 283 -6.16 -11.92 -3.33
N ARG A 284 -7.42 -12.22 -3.69
CA ARG A 284 -7.82 -12.65 -5.04
C ARG A 284 -7.57 -11.59 -6.12
N PHE A 285 -7.52 -10.30 -5.74
CA PHE A 285 -7.20 -9.21 -6.67
C PHE A 285 -5.79 -9.39 -7.26
N LEU A 286 -4.80 -9.82 -6.47
CA LEU A 286 -3.45 -10.08 -6.98
C LEU A 286 -3.48 -11.13 -8.10
N MET A 287 -4.19 -12.24 -7.89
CA MET A 287 -4.32 -13.29 -8.90
C MET A 287 -5.00 -12.77 -10.17
N SER A 288 -6.00 -11.89 -10.04
CA SER A 288 -6.61 -11.22 -11.20
C SER A 288 -5.60 -10.35 -11.96
N VAL A 289 -4.80 -9.54 -11.25
CA VAL A 289 -3.79 -8.67 -11.89
C VAL A 289 -2.73 -9.51 -12.61
N PHE A 290 -2.20 -10.55 -11.95
CA PHE A 290 -1.26 -11.47 -12.58
C PHE A 290 -1.87 -12.17 -13.80
N GLY A 291 -3.10 -12.67 -13.67
CA GLY A 291 -3.85 -13.26 -14.77
C GLY A 291 -3.98 -12.31 -15.95
N THR A 292 -4.38 -11.06 -15.71
CA THR A 292 -4.49 -10.06 -16.78
C THR A 292 -3.15 -9.76 -17.44
N LEU A 293 -2.06 -9.61 -16.67
CA LEU A 293 -0.73 -9.37 -17.23
C LEU A 293 -0.28 -10.51 -18.13
N VAL A 294 -0.51 -11.76 -17.73
CA VAL A 294 -0.18 -12.95 -18.54
C VAL A 294 -1.07 -13.04 -19.77
N THR A 295 -2.39 -12.87 -19.64
CA THR A 295 -3.32 -12.95 -20.77
C THR A 295 -3.02 -11.87 -21.82
N TYR A 296 -2.85 -10.62 -21.41
CA TYR A 296 -2.52 -9.55 -22.34
C TYR A 296 -1.10 -9.68 -22.89
N GLY A 297 -0.13 -10.15 -22.10
CA GLY A 297 1.21 -10.46 -22.58
C GLY A 297 1.19 -11.52 -23.69
N LEU A 298 0.52 -12.65 -23.48
CA LEU A 298 0.36 -13.71 -24.49
C LEU A 298 -0.39 -13.22 -25.74
N LEU A 299 -1.38 -12.35 -25.55
CA LEU A 299 -2.14 -11.79 -26.66
C LEU A 299 -1.28 -10.88 -27.55
N VAL A 300 -0.33 -10.13 -26.97
CA VAL A 300 0.66 -9.36 -27.72
C VAL A 300 1.57 -10.29 -28.52
N VAL A 301 2.11 -11.36 -27.91
CA VAL A 301 2.96 -12.34 -28.62
C VAL A 301 2.23 -12.99 -29.80
N ASN A 302 0.93 -13.24 -29.68
CA ASN A 302 0.16 -13.93 -30.72
C ASN A 302 -0.38 -12.99 -31.81
N LEU A 303 -0.31 -11.67 -31.63
CA LEU A 303 -0.77 -10.68 -32.62
C LEU A 303 0.35 -10.20 -33.56
N GLU A 304 1.60 -10.55 -33.25
CA GLU A 304 2.76 -10.42 -34.15
C GLU A 304 3.01 -11.73 -34.91
#